data_AF-A0A8B8Y812-F1
#
_entry.id   AF-A0A8B8Y812-F1
#
_cell.length_a   1.000
_cell.length_b   1.000
_cell.length_c   1.000
_cell.angle_alpha   90.00
_cell.angle_beta   90.00
_cell.angle_gamma   90.00
#
_symmetry.space_group_name_H-M   'P 1'
#
loop_
_entity.id
_entity.type
_entity.pdbx_description
1 polymer ?
#
loop_
_entity_poly.entity_id
_entity_poly.type
_entity_poly.pdbx_seq_one_letter_code
_entity_poly.pdbx_strand_id
1 'polypeptide(L)'
;MHFPEYTFRLDVEEGVGIPQIPVHPIGYNDAEILLRYLGGTAPPDESWKGSLKVNYNIGPGFIGRDSFRKVRMHVHNINKITRIYNVIGTIRGSVEPDRYVILGGHRDSWVFGGIDPTSGASVLQEVVQSFGKLMSRGWRPRRTIIFASWDAEEFGLLGSTEWAEENVKSLQERSVAYINSDSSIEGNYTLRVDCTPLLYQLVYKLTKEISSPDDGFENKSLYESWLEKDPSSENKTLPRINKLGSGSDFEAYFQRLGIASGRVRYTKNRKTDNYSSYPTYHTIYETFELVENFYDPTFKKQLAVAQLRGALVYELADSKIIPFNIQDYAKTLENYATDIYSLSKKYDQQLRDHQVSFDSLFSAVKNFSKSASDFHRRLSQVDLNNPTAVRIMNDQLMFLERAFIDPLGLPGRPFYRHIIFAPSSHNKYAGQSFPGIFDALFDIENKADPRSAWKEVKKHISIAAFTIQAAAGTLKEVLE
;
A
#
# COMPACT_ATOMS: atom_id res chain seq x y z
N MET A 1 18.30 15.25 4.33
CA MET A 1 18.11 15.76 2.95
C MET A 1 18.40 17.26 2.98
N HIS A 2 19.18 17.80 2.03
CA HIS A 2 19.42 19.23 1.96
C HIS A 2 18.63 19.75 0.77
N PHE A 3 17.32 20.02 0.97
CA PHE A 3 16.61 20.84 0.02
C PHE A 3 17.33 22.18 -0.01
N PRO A 4 17.87 22.58 -1.15
CA PRO A 4 18.48 23.88 -1.22
C PRO A 4 17.44 24.95 -0.92
N GLU A 5 17.83 26.01 -0.23
CA GLU A 5 16.94 27.14 0.10
C GLU A 5 16.28 27.79 -1.13
N TYR A 6 16.72 27.44 -2.34
CA TYR A 6 16.23 27.93 -3.62
C TYR A 6 15.14 27.09 -4.31
N THR A 7 14.63 26.01 -3.71
CA THR A 7 13.46 25.31 -4.29
C THR A 7 12.24 26.24 -4.26
N PHE A 8 11.61 26.47 -5.42
CA PHE A 8 10.35 27.21 -5.50
C PHE A 8 9.29 26.54 -4.62
N ARG A 9 8.60 27.35 -3.82
CA ARG A 9 7.52 26.91 -2.94
C ARG A 9 6.28 27.66 -3.36
N LEU A 10 5.17 26.93 -3.47
CA LEU A 10 3.86 27.56 -3.55
C LEU A 10 3.63 28.41 -2.31
N ASP A 11 2.85 29.48 -2.46
CA ASP A 11 2.34 30.23 -1.33
C ASP A 11 1.44 29.31 -0.48
N VAL A 12 1.37 29.55 0.83
CA VAL A 12 0.72 28.61 1.77
C VAL A 12 -0.78 28.45 1.48
N GLU A 13 -1.42 29.51 1.00
CA GLU A 13 -2.80 29.55 0.52
C GLU A 13 -3.06 28.66 -0.72
N GLU A 14 -2.02 28.38 -1.51
CA GLU A 14 -2.05 27.47 -2.66
C GLU A 14 -1.52 26.07 -2.31
N GLY A 15 -1.24 25.81 -1.03
CA GLY A 15 -0.74 24.53 -0.54
C GLY A 15 -1.67 23.37 -0.88
N VAL A 16 -1.11 22.35 -1.53
CA VAL A 16 -1.86 21.20 -2.06
C VAL A 16 -2.55 20.43 -0.93
N GLY A 17 -3.88 20.33 -1.00
CA GLY A 17 -4.66 19.49 -0.09
C GLY A 17 -4.88 20.06 1.31
N ILE A 18 -4.48 21.31 1.58
CA ILE A 18 -4.75 21.97 2.87
C ILE A 18 -6.26 22.20 3.04
N PRO A 19 -6.88 21.74 4.15
CA PRO A 19 -8.31 21.93 4.38
C PRO A 19 -8.64 23.41 4.59
N GLN A 20 -9.75 23.84 3.99
CA GLN A 20 -10.23 25.24 4.04
C GLN A 20 -11.21 25.48 5.20
N ILE A 21 -11.35 24.51 6.11
CA ILE A 21 -12.17 24.60 7.31
C ILE A 21 -11.35 24.13 8.52
N PRO A 22 -11.58 24.68 9.73
CA PRO A 22 -10.95 24.18 10.94
C PRO A 22 -11.34 22.73 11.23
N VAL A 23 -10.37 21.91 11.63
CA VAL A 23 -10.57 20.51 12.04
C VAL A 23 -9.86 20.29 13.36
N HIS A 24 -10.50 19.58 14.30
CA HIS A 24 -9.93 19.28 15.61
C HIS A 24 -10.41 17.91 16.11
N PRO A 25 -9.51 17.02 16.57
CA PRO A 25 -9.91 15.76 17.21
C PRO A 25 -10.36 16.00 18.66
N ILE A 26 -11.30 15.19 19.15
CA ILE A 26 -11.74 15.19 20.56
C ILE A 26 -11.86 13.75 21.07
N GLY A 27 -11.71 13.56 22.38
CA GLY A 27 -11.98 12.27 23.03
C GLY A 27 -13.47 11.95 23.04
N TYR A 28 -13.81 10.66 23.16
CA TYR A 28 -15.21 10.23 23.14
C TYR A 28 -16.03 10.73 24.34
N ASN A 29 -15.39 11.04 25.48
CA ASN A 29 -16.06 11.64 26.65
C ASN A 29 -16.59 13.05 26.33
N ASP A 30 -15.77 13.88 25.67
CA ASP A 30 -16.18 15.21 25.24
C ASP A 30 -17.19 15.13 24.09
N ALA A 31 -17.00 14.17 23.17
CA ALA A 31 -17.97 13.90 22.11
C ALA A 31 -19.33 13.50 22.69
N GLU A 32 -19.39 12.70 23.76
CA GLU A 32 -20.64 12.34 24.43
C GLU A 32 -21.38 13.58 24.94
N ILE A 33 -20.68 14.53 25.55
CA ILE A 33 -21.27 15.79 26.02
C ILE A 33 -21.90 16.57 24.86
N LEU A 34 -21.20 16.67 23.72
CA LEU A 34 -21.68 17.36 22.53
C LEU A 34 -22.88 16.65 21.88
N LEU A 35 -22.85 15.32 21.79
CA LEU A 35 -23.88 14.54 21.12
C LEU A 35 -25.14 14.33 21.98
N ARG A 36 -25.02 14.41 23.31
CA ARG A 36 -26.12 14.10 24.24
C ARG A 36 -27.38 14.92 24.01
N TYR A 37 -27.23 16.20 23.71
CA TYR A 37 -28.35 17.12 23.50
C TYR A 37 -28.59 17.47 22.04
N LEU A 38 -27.92 16.77 21.12
CA LEU A 38 -28.07 17.02 19.68
C LEU A 38 -29.53 16.80 19.29
N GLY A 39 -30.10 17.84 18.68
CA GLY A 39 -31.49 17.91 18.27
C GLY A 39 -31.72 17.38 16.86
N GLY A 40 -32.81 17.84 16.23
CA GLY A 40 -33.11 17.53 14.84
C GLY A 40 -33.61 16.09 14.63
N THR A 41 -33.37 15.55 13.44
CA THR A 41 -33.90 14.25 13.04
C THR A 41 -33.15 13.10 13.72
N ALA A 42 -33.86 12.00 13.96
CA ALA A 42 -33.28 10.73 14.37
C ALA A 42 -32.23 10.25 13.33
N PRO A 43 -31.28 9.38 13.73
CA PRO A 43 -30.36 8.76 12.78
C PRO A 43 -31.13 7.99 11.70
N PRO A 44 -30.67 8.05 10.43
CA PRO A 44 -31.42 7.47 9.30
C PRO A 44 -31.50 5.94 9.36
N ASP A 45 -30.48 5.29 9.93
CA ASP A 45 -30.43 3.86 10.17
C ASP A 45 -29.43 3.53 11.29
N GLU A 46 -29.34 2.25 11.67
CA GLU A 46 -28.47 1.80 12.77
C GLU A 46 -26.97 1.98 12.49
N SER A 47 -26.55 2.13 11.23
CA SER A 47 -25.13 2.33 10.90
C SER A 47 -24.59 3.70 11.34
N TRP A 48 -25.48 4.66 11.61
CA TRP A 48 -25.14 5.99 12.13
C TRP A 48 -25.02 6.03 13.65
N LYS A 49 -25.38 4.95 14.35
CA LYS A 49 -25.30 4.88 15.81
C LYS A 49 -23.98 4.26 16.25
N GLY A 50 -23.22 5.03 17.03
CA GLY A 50 -22.06 4.51 17.78
C GLY A 50 -22.50 3.81 19.08
N SER A 51 -21.54 3.63 20.00
CA SER A 51 -21.76 2.92 21.28
C SER A 51 -21.86 3.81 22.53
N LEU A 52 -21.70 5.13 22.41
CA LEU A 52 -22.02 6.10 23.47
C LEU A 52 -23.52 6.09 23.82
N LYS A 53 -23.83 6.43 25.07
CA LYS A 53 -25.20 6.48 25.62
C LYS A 53 -25.94 7.77 25.24
N VAL A 54 -26.10 8.00 23.94
CA VAL A 54 -26.76 9.16 23.35
C VAL A 54 -27.69 8.74 22.20
N ASN A 55 -28.54 9.65 21.74
CA ASN A 55 -29.55 9.33 20.71
C ASN A 55 -29.01 9.32 19.27
N TYR A 56 -27.83 9.89 19.03
CA TYR A 56 -27.23 10.06 17.69
C TYR A 56 -28.16 10.77 16.69
N ASN A 57 -28.93 11.75 17.18
CA ASN A 57 -29.67 12.62 16.26
C ASN A 57 -28.69 13.37 15.35
N ILE A 58 -29.16 13.79 14.17
CA ILE A 58 -28.31 14.38 13.12
C ILE A 58 -28.14 15.90 13.29
N GLY A 59 -28.99 16.55 14.10
CA GLY A 59 -29.10 18.00 14.12
C GLY A 59 -29.99 18.54 12.99
N PRO A 60 -29.97 19.86 12.73
CA PRO A 60 -29.11 20.87 13.36
C PRO A 60 -29.58 21.33 14.74
N GLY A 61 -28.65 21.89 15.52
CA GLY A 61 -28.93 22.52 16.81
C GLY A 61 -29.14 21.53 17.95
N PHE A 62 -29.37 22.06 19.15
CA PHE A 62 -29.63 21.27 20.35
C PHE A 62 -31.12 21.30 20.71
N ILE A 63 -31.56 20.36 21.54
CA ILE A 63 -32.93 20.30 22.07
C ILE A 63 -32.99 20.59 23.57
N GLY A 64 -34.19 20.90 24.07
CA GLY A 64 -34.43 21.15 25.49
C GLY A 64 -33.84 22.47 25.96
N ARG A 65 -33.25 22.47 27.16
CA ARG A 65 -32.69 23.66 27.82
C ARG A 65 -31.49 24.26 27.08
N ASP A 66 -30.86 23.50 26.19
CA ASP A 66 -29.68 23.93 25.44
C ASP A 66 -29.98 24.36 24.00
N SER A 67 -31.26 24.46 23.61
CA SER A 67 -31.68 24.79 22.23
C SER A 67 -31.13 26.11 21.68
N PHE A 68 -30.74 27.05 22.54
CA PHE A 68 -30.11 28.33 22.16
C PHE A 68 -28.57 28.29 22.16
N ARG A 69 -27.95 27.17 22.53
CA ARG A 69 -26.48 27.00 22.56
C ARG A 69 -25.94 26.74 21.15
N LYS A 70 -24.67 27.05 20.96
CA LYS A 70 -23.91 26.76 19.75
C LYS A 70 -22.53 26.22 20.11
N VAL A 71 -21.98 25.37 19.25
CA VAL A 71 -20.58 24.95 19.32
C VAL A 71 -19.72 26.08 18.72
N ARG A 72 -18.57 26.35 19.35
CA ARG A 72 -17.54 27.24 18.82
C ARG A 72 -16.23 26.47 18.77
N MET A 73 -15.56 26.51 17.62
CA MET A 73 -14.21 25.97 17.47
C MET A 73 -13.20 27.11 17.56
N HIS A 74 -12.07 26.85 18.21
CA HIS A 74 -10.97 27.81 18.36
C HIS A 74 -9.67 27.09 18.05
N VAL A 75 -9.18 27.24 16.80
CA VAL A 75 -8.04 26.49 16.27
C VAL A 75 -7.00 27.48 15.77
N HIS A 76 -5.79 27.43 16.33
CA HIS A 76 -4.66 28.33 16.01
C HIS A 76 -3.39 27.56 15.67
N ASN A 77 -3.55 26.43 14.97
CA ASN A 77 -2.42 25.65 14.49
C ASN A 77 -1.61 26.49 13.49
N ILE A 78 -0.29 26.34 13.50
CA ILE A 78 0.62 27.14 12.66
C ILE A 78 1.29 26.21 11.65
N ASN A 79 1.06 26.47 10.35
CA ASN A 79 1.83 25.85 9.28
C ASN A 79 3.21 26.52 9.22
N LYS A 80 4.28 25.73 9.34
CA LYS A 80 5.64 26.24 9.33
C LYS A 80 6.59 25.33 8.57
N ILE A 81 7.36 25.91 7.66
CA ILE A 81 8.45 25.21 6.99
C ILE A 81 9.44 24.74 8.05
N THR A 82 9.60 23.42 8.12
CA THR A 82 10.41 22.75 9.14
C THR A 82 11.36 21.80 8.46
N ARG A 83 12.62 21.75 8.91
CA ARG A 83 13.61 20.84 8.35
C ARG A 83 13.36 19.42 8.86
N ILE A 84 13.32 18.46 7.94
CA ILE A 84 13.16 17.03 8.19
C ILE A 84 14.41 16.25 7.76
N TYR A 85 14.64 15.08 8.35
CA TYR A 85 15.86 14.29 8.21
C TYR A 85 15.59 12.80 7.97
N ASN A 86 15.63 12.38 6.71
CA ASN A 86 15.78 10.97 6.37
C ASN A 86 17.19 10.48 6.68
N VAL A 87 17.32 9.24 7.17
CA VAL A 87 18.59 8.52 7.30
C VAL A 87 18.66 7.42 6.25
N ILE A 88 19.68 7.46 5.39
CA ILE A 88 19.85 6.51 4.28
C ILE A 88 21.17 5.75 4.47
N GLY A 89 21.09 4.44 4.61
CA GLY A 89 22.23 3.53 4.66
C GLY A 89 22.28 2.64 3.43
N THR A 90 23.47 2.28 2.96
CA THR A 90 23.62 1.46 1.75
C THR A 90 24.62 0.32 1.93
N ILE A 91 24.23 -0.89 1.53
CA ILE A 91 25.14 -2.00 1.30
C ILE A 91 25.29 -2.15 -0.21
N ARG A 92 26.43 -1.70 -0.76
CA ARG A 92 26.72 -1.80 -2.20
C ARG A 92 26.75 -3.26 -2.65
N GLY A 93 26.04 -3.55 -3.75
CA GLY A 93 26.02 -4.86 -4.39
C GLY A 93 27.36 -5.23 -5.03
N SER A 94 27.65 -6.54 -5.07
CA SER A 94 28.91 -7.08 -5.60
C SER A 94 28.89 -7.35 -7.10
N VAL A 95 27.71 -7.59 -7.70
CA VAL A 95 27.58 -7.93 -9.13
C VAL A 95 26.74 -6.91 -9.88
N GLU A 96 25.60 -6.50 -9.30
CA GLU A 96 24.66 -5.53 -9.88
C GLU A 96 24.51 -4.33 -8.93
N PRO A 97 25.57 -3.53 -8.69
CA PRO A 97 25.52 -2.41 -7.76
C PRO A 97 24.54 -1.30 -8.19
N ASP A 98 24.11 -1.32 -9.45
CA ASP A 98 23.14 -0.42 -10.07
C ASP A 98 21.70 -0.94 -10.01
N ARG A 99 21.43 -2.00 -9.23
CA ARG A 99 20.07 -2.49 -8.94
C ARG A 99 19.79 -2.34 -7.45
N TYR A 100 18.63 -1.81 -7.08
CA TYR A 100 18.31 -1.44 -5.70
C TYR A 100 17.18 -2.28 -5.12
N VAL A 101 17.40 -2.83 -3.93
CA VAL A 101 16.32 -3.35 -3.07
C VAL A 101 16.26 -2.43 -1.86
N ILE A 102 15.09 -1.85 -1.61
CA ILE A 102 14.92 -0.83 -0.58
C ILE A 102 14.13 -1.43 0.57
N LEU A 103 14.62 -1.28 1.80
CA LEU A 103 13.87 -1.52 3.03
C LEU A 103 13.71 -0.19 3.75
N GLY A 104 12.50 0.33 3.80
CA GLY A 104 12.21 1.68 4.32
C GLY A 104 11.03 1.72 5.26
N GLY A 105 11.09 2.56 6.29
CA GLY A 105 9.95 2.86 7.17
C GLY A 105 10.21 4.15 7.96
N HIS A 106 9.15 4.86 8.30
CA HIS A 106 9.27 6.12 9.04
C HIS A 106 9.70 5.93 10.49
N ARG A 107 10.08 7.07 11.09
CA ARG A 107 10.63 7.17 12.43
C ARG A 107 9.96 8.25 13.26
N ASP A 108 9.41 9.28 12.60
CA ASP A 108 8.58 10.26 13.29
C ASP A 108 7.29 9.62 13.78
N SER A 109 6.82 10.06 14.94
CA SER A 109 5.58 9.63 15.57
C SER A 109 4.83 10.84 16.10
N TRP A 110 3.51 10.70 16.29
CA TRP A 110 2.72 11.76 16.91
C TRP A 110 3.12 12.07 18.36
N VAL A 111 3.48 11.04 19.14
CA VAL A 111 3.86 11.18 20.55
C VAL A 111 5.06 10.27 20.88
N PHE A 112 4.80 9.03 21.33
CA PHE A 112 5.85 8.04 21.61
C PHE A 112 5.95 7.03 20.46
N GLY A 113 4.81 6.61 19.93
CA GLY A 113 4.74 5.72 18.78
C GLY A 113 5.19 4.30 19.09
N GLY A 114 4.80 3.75 20.25
CA GLY A 114 5.15 2.39 20.67
C GLY A 114 4.84 1.32 19.62
N ILE A 115 3.73 1.46 18.87
CA ILE A 115 3.44 0.65 17.68
C ILE A 115 3.86 1.43 16.42
N ASP A 116 3.21 2.56 16.14
CA ASP A 116 3.39 3.39 14.96
C ASP A 116 4.37 4.55 15.21
N PRO A 117 5.57 4.56 14.60
CA PRO A 117 6.19 3.49 13.81
C PRO A 117 7.22 2.67 14.57
N THR A 118 7.44 2.93 15.86
CA THR A 118 8.67 2.49 16.55
C THR A 118 8.80 0.97 16.60
N SER A 119 7.68 0.22 16.58
CA SER A 119 7.70 -1.24 16.45
C SER A 119 8.23 -1.73 15.08
N GLY A 120 8.05 -0.93 14.03
CA GLY A 120 8.61 -1.16 12.70
C GLY A 120 10.05 -0.68 12.57
N ALA A 121 10.38 0.45 13.20
CA ALA A 121 11.73 0.98 13.25
C ALA A 121 12.68 0.05 14.02
N SER A 122 12.23 -0.57 15.12
CA SER A 122 13.02 -1.56 15.86
C SER A 122 13.32 -2.79 15.00
N VAL A 123 12.32 -3.28 14.25
CA VAL A 123 12.47 -4.36 13.28
C VAL A 123 13.48 -3.99 12.18
N LEU A 124 13.39 -2.78 11.62
CA LEU A 124 14.34 -2.28 10.62
C LEU A 124 15.77 -2.34 11.16
N GLN A 125 16.00 -1.87 12.39
CA GLN A 125 17.33 -1.85 13.01
C GLN A 125 17.89 -3.26 13.23
N GLU A 126 17.07 -4.21 13.67
CA GLU A 126 17.53 -5.60 13.86
C GLU A 126 17.86 -6.28 12.52
N VAL A 127 17.05 -6.03 11.48
CA VAL A 127 17.35 -6.51 10.13
C VAL A 127 18.67 -5.93 9.62
N VAL A 128 18.90 -4.62 9.77
CA VAL A 128 20.17 -3.96 9.42
C VAL A 128 21.33 -4.57 10.19
N GLN A 129 21.18 -4.81 11.50
CA GLN A 129 22.22 -5.43 12.31
C GLN A 129 22.55 -6.85 11.81
N SER A 130 21.54 -7.64 11.46
CA SER A 130 21.71 -9.00 10.91
C SER A 130 22.48 -8.99 9.59
N PHE A 131 22.12 -8.12 8.65
CA PHE A 131 22.90 -7.92 7.42
C PHE A 131 24.34 -7.45 7.71
N GLY A 132 24.53 -6.61 8.72
CA GLY A 132 25.86 -6.22 9.23
C GLY A 132 26.70 -7.42 9.68
N LYS A 133 26.08 -8.39 10.38
CA LYS A 133 26.74 -9.64 10.80
C LYS A 133 27.09 -10.54 9.61
N LEU A 134 26.28 -10.55 8.54
CA LEU A 134 26.64 -11.25 7.31
C LEU A 134 27.85 -10.59 6.62
N MET A 135 27.86 -9.26 6.54
CA MET A 135 28.98 -8.52 5.97
C MET A 135 30.29 -8.71 6.73
N SER A 136 30.25 -8.78 8.07
CA SER A 136 31.46 -9.02 8.87
C SER A 136 32.07 -10.41 8.64
N ARG A 137 31.30 -11.34 8.06
CA ARG A 137 31.74 -12.68 7.63
C ARG A 137 32.11 -12.75 6.14
N GLY A 138 32.17 -11.60 5.45
CA GLY A 138 32.60 -11.50 4.05
C GLY A 138 31.49 -11.59 3.02
N TRP A 139 30.22 -11.74 3.41
CA TRP A 139 29.11 -11.74 2.47
C TRP A 139 28.85 -10.33 1.92
N ARG A 140 28.48 -10.25 0.64
CA ARG A 140 27.99 -9.04 -0.02
C ARG A 140 26.81 -9.43 -0.92
N PRO A 141 25.71 -8.65 -0.89
CA PRO A 141 24.56 -8.96 -1.73
C PRO A 141 24.92 -8.80 -3.21
N ARG A 142 24.28 -9.56 -4.09
CA ARG A 142 24.39 -9.40 -5.54
C ARG A 142 24.01 -7.98 -5.98
N ARG A 143 22.87 -7.47 -5.49
CA ARG A 143 22.32 -6.12 -5.75
C ARG A 143 22.56 -5.19 -4.57
N THR A 144 22.48 -3.88 -4.78
CA THR A 144 22.61 -2.91 -3.69
C THR A 144 21.36 -2.93 -2.80
N ILE A 145 21.54 -2.98 -1.49
CA ILE A 145 20.47 -2.81 -0.51
C ILE A 145 20.52 -1.37 0.02
N ILE A 146 19.38 -0.68 0.00
CA ILE A 146 19.20 0.65 0.60
C ILE A 146 18.28 0.51 1.81
N PHE A 147 18.76 0.94 2.97
CA PHE A 147 17.97 1.07 4.18
C PHE A 147 17.59 2.52 4.36
N ALA A 148 16.32 2.78 4.67
CA ALA A 148 15.83 4.13 4.85
C ALA A 148 14.98 4.26 6.12
N SER A 149 15.29 5.28 6.91
CA SER A 149 14.47 5.69 8.05
C SER A 149 13.89 7.07 7.72
N TRP A 150 12.62 7.06 7.31
CA TRP A 150 11.90 8.24 6.82
C TRP A 150 11.47 9.16 7.96
N ASP A 151 11.26 10.42 7.64
CA ASP A 151 10.81 11.46 8.56
C ASP A 151 9.58 12.16 7.99
N ALA A 152 8.77 12.78 8.86
CA ALA A 152 7.51 13.44 8.52
C ALA A 152 6.54 12.59 7.66
N GLU A 153 6.44 11.29 7.93
CA GLU A 153 5.41 10.42 7.35
C GLU A 153 4.02 10.81 7.84
N GLU A 154 3.90 11.13 9.13
CA GLU A 154 2.62 11.48 9.77
C GLU A 154 2.03 12.79 9.25
N PHE A 155 2.89 13.59 8.61
CA PHE A 155 2.53 14.86 7.96
C PHE A 155 2.24 14.70 6.47
N GLY A 156 2.05 13.47 5.99
CA GLY A 156 1.65 13.16 4.62
C GLY A 156 2.76 12.55 3.78
N LEU A 157 3.49 11.58 4.33
CA LEU A 157 4.53 10.81 3.64
C LEU A 157 5.67 11.70 3.13
N LEU A 158 5.96 12.82 3.80
CA LEU A 158 6.79 13.89 3.24
C LEU A 158 8.21 13.39 2.99
N GLY A 159 8.89 12.83 4.00
CA GLY A 159 10.28 12.43 3.86
C GLY A 159 10.53 11.39 2.77
N SER A 160 9.69 10.34 2.70
CA SER A 160 9.80 9.30 1.67
C SER A 160 9.45 9.83 0.28
N THR A 161 8.40 10.63 0.16
CA THR A 161 7.96 11.21 -1.11
C THR A 161 8.99 12.17 -1.67
N GLU A 162 9.48 13.11 -0.86
CA GLU A 162 10.49 14.08 -1.25
C GLU A 162 11.78 13.39 -1.69
N TRP A 163 12.23 12.36 -0.97
CA TRP A 163 13.41 11.60 -1.38
C TRP A 163 13.20 10.83 -2.69
N ALA A 164 11.99 10.31 -2.91
CA ALA A 164 11.61 9.67 -4.16
C ALA A 164 11.55 10.67 -5.33
N GLU A 165 11.10 11.91 -5.10
CA GLU A 165 11.11 12.98 -6.11
C GLU A 165 12.54 13.39 -6.49
N GLU A 166 13.41 13.61 -5.52
CA GLU A 166 14.83 13.95 -5.75
C GLU A 166 15.54 12.85 -6.55
N ASN A 167 15.27 11.59 -6.22
CA ASN A 167 15.97 10.44 -6.78
C ASN A 167 15.19 9.74 -7.90
N VAL A 168 14.11 10.35 -8.41
CA VAL A 168 13.15 9.69 -9.32
C VAL A 168 13.82 9.04 -10.53
N LYS A 169 14.82 9.72 -11.13
CA LYS A 169 15.55 9.21 -12.30
C LYS A 169 16.36 7.97 -12.00
N SER A 170 16.94 7.89 -10.81
CA SER A 170 17.72 6.72 -10.39
C SER A 170 16.77 5.58 -10.00
N LEU A 171 15.76 5.88 -9.20
CA LEU A 171 14.83 4.89 -8.67
C LEU A 171 13.98 4.21 -9.75
N GLN A 172 13.48 4.98 -10.72
CA GLN A 172 12.65 4.43 -11.79
C GLN A 172 13.44 3.39 -12.64
N GLU A 173 14.74 3.62 -12.86
CA GLU A 173 15.60 2.79 -13.74
C GLU A 173 16.32 1.65 -13.02
N ARG A 174 16.39 1.68 -11.68
CA ARG A 174 17.30 0.80 -10.92
C ARG A 174 16.62 0.00 -9.81
N SER A 175 15.48 0.44 -9.31
CA SER A 175 14.84 -0.21 -8.16
C SER A 175 14.15 -1.52 -8.56
N VAL A 176 14.58 -2.62 -7.97
CA VAL A 176 13.92 -3.92 -8.07
C VAL A 176 12.64 -3.92 -7.25
N ALA A 177 12.73 -3.54 -5.98
CA ALA A 177 11.58 -3.56 -5.07
C ALA A 177 11.74 -2.62 -3.88
N TYR A 178 10.62 -2.25 -3.26
CA TYR A 178 10.52 -1.53 -1.99
C TYR A 178 9.74 -2.35 -0.96
N ILE A 179 10.36 -2.65 0.18
CA ILE A 179 9.72 -3.33 1.32
C ILE A 179 9.51 -2.32 2.43
N ASN A 180 8.26 -2.14 2.84
CA ASN A 180 7.89 -1.17 3.87
C ASN A 180 8.07 -1.74 5.29
N SER A 181 8.56 -0.92 6.21
CA SER A 181 8.88 -1.27 7.61
C SER A 181 8.32 -0.29 8.65
N ASP A 182 7.11 0.21 8.42
CA ASP A 182 6.20 0.79 9.43
C ASP A 182 5.82 -0.28 10.49
N SER A 183 4.90 0.02 11.42
CA SER A 183 4.20 -0.82 12.38
C SER A 183 4.31 -2.32 12.09
N SER A 184 4.94 -3.05 13.01
CA SER A 184 5.11 -4.50 12.91
C SER A 184 3.99 -5.27 13.61
N ILE A 185 3.27 -4.63 14.54
CA ILE A 185 2.29 -5.28 15.42
C ILE A 185 1.04 -4.41 15.68
N GLU A 186 0.00 -4.58 14.86
CA GLU A 186 -1.30 -3.89 15.03
C GLU A 186 -2.35 -4.75 15.75
N GLY A 187 -2.01 -6.00 16.04
CA GLY A 187 -2.82 -6.98 16.76
C GLY A 187 -2.13 -8.33 16.73
N ASN A 188 -2.53 -9.25 17.61
CA ASN A 188 -1.76 -10.46 17.89
C ASN A 188 -2.37 -11.74 17.31
N TYR A 189 -3.30 -11.63 16.35
CA TYR A 189 -4.03 -12.79 15.84
C TYR A 189 -3.26 -13.55 14.77
N THR A 190 -2.85 -12.89 13.67
CA THR A 190 -2.16 -13.52 12.54
C THR A 190 -1.41 -12.52 11.67
N LEU A 191 -0.64 -13.01 10.71
CA LEU A 191 0.08 -12.22 9.73
C LEU A 191 -0.87 -11.51 8.76
N ARG A 192 -0.50 -10.29 8.36
CA ARG A 192 -1.09 -9.56 7.24
C ARG A 192 0.00 -9.15 6.27
N VAL A 193 -0.25 -9.40 5.00
CA VAL A 193 0.62 -9.00 3.89
C VAL A 193 -0.19 -8.21 2.88
N ASP A 194 0.36 -7.08 2.45
CA ASP A 194 -0.16 -6.32 1.33
C ASP A 194 1.01 -6.12 0.34
N CYS A 195 0.91 -6.61 -0.89
CA CYS A 195 1.98 -6.48 -1.90
C CYS A 195 1.47 -6.60 -3.34
N THR A 196 2.33 -6.26 -4.30
CA THR A 196 2.07 -6.54 -5.73
C THR A 196 1.99 -8.05 -6.00
N PRO A 197 1.17 -8.50 -6.98
CA PRO A 197 1.14 -9.90 -7.42
C PRO A 197 2.50 -10.50 -7.75
N LEU A 198 3.46 -9.67 -8.18
CA LEU A 198 4.83 -10.13 -8.47
C LEU A 198 5.51 -10.80 -7.27
N LEU A 199 5.13 -10.43 -6.04
CA LEU A 199 5.75 -10.90 -4.80
C LEU A 199 5.01 -12.08 -4.14
N TYR A 200 3.86 -12.52 -4.67
CA TYR A 200 3.01 -13.52 -3.99
C TYR A 200 3.76 -14.84 -3.74
N GLN A 201 4.34 -15.45 -4.77
CA GLN A 201 5.10 -16.71 -4.59
C GLN A 201 6.27 -16.56 -3.61
N LEU A 202 6.99 -15.42 -3.64
CA LEU A 202 8.11 -15.20 -2.74
C LEU A 202 7.65 -15.14 -1.29
N VAL A 203 6.57 -14.40 -1.01
CA VAL A 203 5.96 -14.34 0.33
C VAL A 203 5.53 -15.73 0.79
N TYR A 204 4.81 -16.48 -0.07
CA TYR A 204 4.36 -17.83 0.28
C TYR A 204 5.50 -18.82 0.49
N LYS A 205 6.59 -18.71 -0.27
CA LYS A 205 7.80 -19.52 -0.08
C LYS A 205 8.41 -19.21 1.29
N LEU A 206 8.72 -17.95 1.55
CA LEU A 206 9.43 -17.54 2.76
C LEU A 206 8.64 -17.81 4.04
N THR A 207 7.33 -17.61 4.02
CA THR A 207 6.47 -17.92 5.18
C THR A 207 6.40 -19.41 5.51
N LYS A 208 6.69 -20.31 4.55
CA LYS A 208 6.81 -21.76 4.83
C LYS A 208 8.11 -22.13 5.53
N GLU A 209 9.13 -21.28 5.42
CA GLU A 209 10.47 -21.50 5.99
C GLU A 209 10.64 -20.82 7.37
N ILE A 210 9.71 -19.95 7.75
CA ILE A 210 9.69 -19.25 9.04
C ILE A 210 8.77 -20.00 10.01
N SER A 211 9.23 -20.24 11.25
CA SER A 211 8.40 -20.82 12.31
C SER A 211 7.29 -19.87 12.73
N SER A 212 6.09 -20.40 12.96
CA SER A 212 4.98 -19.62 13.48
C SER A 212 5.23 -19.19 14.94
N PRO A 213 5.02 -17.90 15.28
CA PRO A 213 5.06 -17.42 16.67
C PRO A 213 3.70 -17.51 17.37
N ASP A 214 2.69 -18.10 16.71
CA ASP A 214 1.33 -18.19 17.23
C ASP A 214 1.18 -19.36 18.21
N ASP A 215 0.50 -19.12 19.32
CA ASP A 215 0.22 -20.15 20.32
C ASP A 215 -0.61 -21.29 19.70
N GLY A 216 -0.22 -22.54 19.96
CA GLY A 216 -0.80 -23.73 19.34
C GLY A 216 -0.19 -24.12 17.97
N PHE A 217 0.81 -23.36 17.50
CA PHE A 217 1.51 -23.59 16.22
C PHE A 217 3.03 -23.78 16.40
N GLU A 218 3.48 -24.29 17.55
CA GLU A 218 4.91 -24.32 17.94
C GLU A 218 5.81 -25.11 16.99
N ASN A 219 5.25 -26.09 16.25
CA ASN A 219 5.97 -26.90 15.26
C ASN A 219 5.45 -26.68 13.83
N LYS A 220 4.87 -25.51 13.57
CA LYS A 220 4.24 -25.15 12.30
C LYS A 220 4.94 -23.96 11.68
N SER A 221 4.85 -23.87 10.36
CA SER A 221 5.30 -22.70 9.62
C SER A 221 4.36 -21.51 9.82
N LEU A 222 4.88 -20.30 9.65
CA LEU A 222 4.10 -19.06 9.62
C LEU A 222 3.04 -19.10 8.50
N TYR A 223 3.32 -19.79 7.38
CA TYR A 223 2.36 -20.04 6.32
C TYR A 223 1.16 -20.85 6.80
N GLU A 224 1.38 -21.92 7.58
CA GLU A 224 0.30 -22.78 8.08
C GLU A 224 -0.64 -22.02 9.02
N SER A 225 -0.09 -21.29 10.00
CA SER A 225 -0.91 -20.48 10.92
C SER A 225 -1.64 -19.34 10.22
N TRP A 226 -0.97 -18.67 9.27
CA TRP A 226 -1.58 -17.61 8.46
C TRP A 226 -2.70 -18.12 7.56
N LEU A 227 -2.50 -19.25 6.87
CA LEU A 227 -3.52 -19.88 6.01
C LEU A 227 -4.77 -20.25 6.81
N GLU A 228 -4.58 -20.86 7.98
CA GLU A 228 -5.69 -21.29 8.83
C GLU A 228 -6.51 -20.09 9.33
N LYS A 229 -5.83 -19.03 9.75
CA LYS A 229 -6.45 -17.87 10.37
C LYS A 229 -7.04 -16.87 9.38
N ASP A 230 -6.40 -16.66 8.22
CA ASP A 230 -6.88 -15.74 7.19
C ASP A 230 -6.76 -16.28 5.75
N PRO A 231 -7.59 -17.26 5.36
CA PRO A 231 -7.60 -17.76 4.00
C PRO A 231 -8.07 -16.70 2.99
N SER A 232 -7.49 -16.73 1.79
CA SER A 232 -7.92 -15.88 0.68
C SER A 232 -9.35 -16.19 0.27
N SER A 233 -10.10 -15.14 -0.11
CA SER A 233 -11.48 -15.27 -0.59
C SER A 233 -11.53 -15.85 -2.00
N GLU A 234 -10.50 -15.61 -2.80
CA GLU A 234 -10.41 -16.07 -4.20
C GLU A 234 -9.93 -17.53 -4.28
N ASN A 235 -9.03 -17.92 -3.37
CA ASN A 235 -8.55 -19.29 -3.26
C ASN A 235 -8.29 -19.67 -1.80
N LYS A 236 -9.17 -20.51 -1.24
CA LYS A 236 -9.13 -20.92 0.17
C LYS A 236 -7.89 -21.77 0.53
N THR A 237 -7.11 -22.24 -0.45
CA THR A 237 -5.88 -23.00 -0.21
C THR A 237 -4.63 -22.12 -0.04
N LEU A 238 -4.78 -20.80 -0.22
CA LEU A 238 -3.73 -19.81 -0.07
C LEU A 238 -4.11 -18.78 1.00
N PRO A 239 -3.14 -18.28 1.80
CA PRO A 239 -3.37 -17.16 2.68
C PRO A 239 -3.72 -15.89 1.90
N ARG A 240 -4.48 -15.00 2.54
CA ARG A 240 -4.88 -13.72 1.95
C ARG A 240 -3.72 -12.75 1.87
N ILE A 241 -3.43 -12.29 0.65
CA ILE A 241 -2.63 -11.09 0.40
C ILE A 241 -3.56 -9.98 -0.08
N ASN A 242 -3.43 -8.77 0.46
CA ASN A 242 -4.25 -7.63 0.03
C ASN A 242 -3.50 -6.73 -0.97
N LYS A 243 -4.28 -5.87 -1.63
CA LYS A 243 -3.77 -4.83 -2.52
C LYS A 243 -3.08 -3.71 -1.73
N LEU A 244 -2.05 -3.13 -2.33
CA LEU A 244 -1.46 -1.88 -1.85
C LEU A 244 -2.33 -0.68 -2.26
N GLY A 245 -2.64 0.18 -1.29
CA GLY A 245 -3.32 1.46 -1.48
C GLY A 245 -2.38 2.62 -1.17
N SER A 246 -2.74 3.41 -0.14
CA SER A 246 -1.92 4.47 0.47
C SER A 246 -1.65 4.10 1.95
N GLY A 247 -1.23 5.08 2.74
CA GLY A 247 -1.17 5.03 4.19
C GLY A 247 0.12 4.45 4.74
N SER A 248 1.22 4.53 3.97
CA SER A 248 2.60 4.49 4.46
C SER A 248 3.57 4.88 3.33
N ASP A 249 4.86 4.93 3.63
CA ASP A 249 5.94 5.42 2.76
C ASP A 249 6.08 4.70 1.41
N PHE A 250 5.52 3.50 1.23
CA PHE A 250 5.53 2.81 -0.05
C PHE A 250 4.73 3.55 -1.15
N GLU A 251 3.87 4.52 -0.80
CA GLU A 251 2.94 5.15 -1.74
C GLU A 251 3.67 5.75 -2.96
N ALA A 252 4.69 6.58 -2.75
CA ALA A 252 5.43 7.19 -3.86
C ALA A 252 6.14 6.14 -4.71
N TYR A 253 6.75 5.13 -4.09
CA TYR A 253 7.47 4.07 -4.79
C TYR A 253 6.53 3.24 -5.67
N PHE A 254 5.37 2.86 -5.16
CA PHE A 254 4.43 2.01 -5.87
C PHE A 254 3.51 2.79 -6.82
N GLN A 255 2.74 3.75 -6.28
CA GLN A 255 1.65 4.41 -7.02
C GLN A 255 2.14 5.43 -8.04
N ARG A 256 3.31 6.04 -7.80
CA ARG A 256 3.87 7.10 -8.65
C ARG A 256 5.02 6.59 -9.51
N LEU A 257 5.93 5.80 -8.94
CA LEU A 257 7.15 5.33 -9.62
C LEU A 257 7.00 3.93 -10.22
N GLY A 258 6.00 3.12 -9.84
CA GLY A 258 5.79 1.76 -10.37
C GLY A 258 6.80 0.73 -9.87
N ILE A 259 7.33 0.90 -8.66
CA ILE A 259 8.29 -0.01 -8.03
C ILE A 259 7.54 -1.11 -7.30
N ALA A 260 7.82 -2.37 -7.65
CA ALA A 260 7.23 -3.54 -6.99
C ALA A 260 7.39 -3.42 -5.47
N SER A 261 6.28 -3.43 -4.74
CA SER A 261 6.29 -3.08 -3.32
C SER A 261 5.53 -4.10 -2.46
N GLY A 262 5.88 -4.15 -1.17
CA GLY A 262 5.16 -4.95 -0.19
C GLY A 262 5.32 -4.47 1.25
N ARG A 263 4.35 -4.78 2.10
CA ARG A 263 4.38 -4.57 3.55
C ARG A 263 3.90 -5.82 4.28
N VAL A 264 4.42 -6.02 5.48
CA VAL A 264 4.18 -7.20 6.32
C VAL A 264 4.00 -6.74 7.76
N ARG A 265 2.98 -7.23 8.47
CA ARG A 265 2.76 -6.96 9.89
C ARG A 265 1.90 -8.05 10.54
N TYR A 266 1.85 -8.07 11.86
CA TYR A 266 0.83 -8.82 12.60
C TYR A 266 -0.42 -7.96 12.81
N THR A 267 -1.60 -8.59 12.76
CA THR A 267 -2.90 -7.90 12.84
C THR A 267 -3.90 -8.64 13.72
N LYS A 268 -5.00 -7.96 14.04
CA LYS A 268 -6.19 -8.47 14.74
C LYS A 268 -7.05 -9.43 13.91
N ASN A 269 -8.00 -10.10 14.56
CA ASN A 269 -8.96 -10.98 13.88
C ASN A 269 -10.13 -10.16 13.33
N ARG A 270 -10.12 -9.89 12.01
CA ARG A 270 -11.18 -9.12 11.34
C ARG A 270 -12.60 -9.70 11.42
N LYS A 271 -12.77 -10.96 11.86
CA LYS A 271 -14.09 -11.59 12.04
C LYS A 271 -14.71 -11.28 13.41
N THR A 272 -13.89 -11.00 14.42
CA THR A 272 -14.33 -10.72 15.80
C THR A 272 -14.09 -9.27 16.20
N ASP A 273 -13.03 -8.67 15.67
CA ASP A 273 -12.54 -7.35 16.04
C ASP A 273 -12.98 -6.33 15.00
N ASN A 274 -14.13 -5.70 15.24
CA ASN A 274 -14.76 -4.78 14.28
C ASN A 274 -14.27 -3.33 14.37
N TYR A 275 -13.37 -3.01 15.30
CA TYR A 275 -12.75 -1.68 15.39
C TYR A 275 -11.78 -1.43 14.22
N SER A 276 -11.60 -0.17 13.84
CA SER A 276 -10.58 0.24 12.87
C SER A 276 -9.19 0.32 13.53
N SER A 277 -8.12 0.13 12.74
CA SER A 277 -6.73 0.17 13.23
C SER A 277 -6.54 -0.64 14.51
N TYR A 278 -6.09 0.01 15.58
CA TYR A 278 -6.03 -0.47 16.95
C TYR A 278 -6.42 0.67 17.92
N PRO A 279 -6.91 0.38 19.14
CA PRO A 279 -7.61 1.38 19.97
C PRO A 279 -6.81 2.63 20.38
N THR A 280 -5.49 2.52 20.50
CA THR A 280 -4.60 3.61 20.96
C THR A 280 -3.88 4.33 19.83
N TYR A 281 -4.22 4.04 18.57
CA TYR A 281 -3.62 4.65 17.37
C TYR A 281 -3.57 6.17 17.46
N HIS A 282 -2.38 6.75 17.29
CA HIS A 282 -2.12 8.20 17.31
C HIS A 282 -2.50 8.89 18.63
N THR A 283 -2.44 8.16 19.75
CA THR A 283 -2.70 8.70 21.09
C THR A 283 -1.45 8.66 21.96
N ILE A 284 -1.50 9.38 23.08
CA ILE A 284 -0.46 9.34 24.13
C ILE A 284 -0.30 7.95 24.77
N TYR A 285 -1.29 7.06 24.61
CA TYR A 285 -1.28 5.72 25.20
C TYR A 285 -0.52 4.69 24.37
N GLU A 286 0.03 5.11 23.24
CA GLU A 286 0.85 4.28 22.38
C GLU A 286 2.29 4.20 22.90
N THR A 287 2.48 3.49 24.01
CA THR A 287 3.75 3.40 24.74
C THR A 287 4.45 2.05 24.53
N PHE A 288 5.69 1.95 25.01
CA PHE A 288 6.41 0.67 25.03
C PHE A 288 5.68 -0.38 25.89
N GLU A 289 5.19 0.02 27.06
CA GLU A 289 4.48 -0.85 27.99
C GLU A 289 3.17 -1.38 27.40
N LEU A 290 2.51 -0.61 26.51
CA LEU A 290 1.36 -1.11 25.76
C LEU A 290 1.76 -2.35 24.95
N VAL A 291 2.86 -2.26 24.20
CA VAL A 291 3.33 -3.33 23.33
C VAL A 291 3.80 -4.53 24.15
N GLU A 292 4.66 -4.28 25.14
CA GLU A 292 5.25 -5.32 25.99
C GLU A 292 4.19 -6.05 26.82
N ASN A 293 3.16 -5.38 27.34
CA ASN A 293 2.21 -6.03 28.24
C ASN A 293 1.00 -6.63 27.51
N PHE A 294 0.58 -6.06 26.37
CA PHE A 294 -0.73 -6.41 25.77
C PHE A 294 -0.65 -6.94 24.34
N TYR A 295 0.37 -6.58 23.55
CA TYR A 295 0.43 -6.97 22.14
C TYR A 295 1.36 -8.17 21.90
N ASP A 296 2.60 -8.08 22.35
CA ASP A 296 3.59 -9.14 22.13
C ASP A 296 4.63 -9.23 23.26
N PRO A 297 4.24 -9.73 24.46
CA PRO A 297 5.14 -9.82 25.62
C PRO A 297 6.40 -10.65 25.43
N THR A 298 6.39 -11.54 24.43
CA THR A 298 7.54 -12.39 24.11
C THR A 298 8.34 -11.89 22.91
N PHE A 299 7.89 -10.81 22.26
CA PHE A 299 8.43 -10.27 21.01
C PHE A 299 8.54 -11.27 19.85
N LYS A 300 7.92 -12.46 19.95
CA LYS A 300 8.00 -13.52 18.93
C LYS A 300 7.27 -13.13 17.65
N LYS A 301 6.17 -12.39 17.75
CA LYS A 301 5.40 -11.96 16.57
C LYS A 301 6.15 -10.88 15.81
N GLN A 302 6.72 -9.91 16.53
CA GLN A 302 7.61 -8.90 15.94
C GLN A 302 8.87 -9.53 15.34
N LEU A 303 9.46 -10.55 15.98
CA LEU A 303 10.59 -11.31 15.43
C LEU A 303 10.22 -12.02 14.12
N ALA A 304 9.04 -12.67 14.03
CA ALA A 304 8.60 -13.31 12.79
C ALA A 304 8.42 -12.28 11.65
N VAL A 305 7.91 -11.08 11.95
CA VAL A 305 7.83 -9.98 10.99
C VAL A 305 9.23 -9.52 10.56
N ALA A 306 10.19 -9.41 11.48
CA ALA A 306 11.57 -9.08 11.16
C ALA A 306 12.23 -10.13 10.25
N GLN A 307 12.03 -11.41 10.54
CA GLN A 307 12.51 -12.50 9.71
C GLN A 307 11.92 -12.43 8.30
N LEU A 308 10.62 -12.20 8.16
CA LEU A 308 9.97 -12.13 6.85
C LEU A 308 10.39 -10.89 6.06
N ARG A 309 10.43 -9.70 6.69
CA ARG A 309 10.93 -8.46 6.03
C ARG A 309 12.39 -8.63 5.59
N GLY A 310 13.24 -9.16 6.47
CA GLY A 310 14.65 -9.41 6.17
C GLY A 310 14.87 -10.44 5.06
N ALA A 311 14.12 -11.55 5.10
CA ALA A 311 14.21 -12.61 4.09
C ALA A 311 13.70 -12.15 2.71
N LEU A 312 12.65 -11.33 2.66
CA LEU A 312 12.19 -10.70 1.42
C LEU A 312 13.32 -9.85 0.80
N VAL A 313 13.93 -8.97 1.60
CA VAL A 313 15.05 -8.14 1.15
C VAL A 313 16.23 -8.98 0.69
N TYR A 314 16.57 -10.03 1.44
CA TYR A 314 17.66 -10.95 1.10
C TYR A 314 17.43 -11.65 -0.25
N GLU A 315 16.29 -12.32 -0.43
CA GLU A 315 15.99 -13.05 -1.68
C GLU A 315 15.93 -12.11 -2.88
N LEU A 316 15.36 -10.90 -2.72
CA LEU A 316 15.31 -9.90 -3.80
C LEU A 316 16.70 -9.36 -4.15
N ALA A 317 17.55 -9.18 -3.14
CA ALA A 317 18.88 -8.59 -3.32
C ALA A 317 19.93 -9.59 -3.80
N ASP A 318 19.79 -10.88 -3.47
CA ASP A 318 20.85 -11.88 -3.68
C ASP A 318 20.52 -12.94 -4.75
N SER A 319 19.24 -13.20 -5.05
CA SER A 319 18.87 -14.17 -6.08
C SER A 319 19.38 -13.77 -7.47
N LYS A 320 20.00 -14.71 -8.19
CA LYS A 320 20.52 -14.46 -9.55
C LYS A 320 19.40 -13.99 -10.50
N ILE A 321 18.27 -14.69 -10.50
CA ILE A 321 17.03 -14.26 -11.16
C ILE A 321 16.15 -13.57 -10.10
N ILE A 322 15.57 -12.41 -10.43
CA ILE A 322 14.65 -11.72 -9.53
C ILE A 322 13.45 -12.65 -9.26
N PRO A 323 13.12 -12.95 -7.99
CA PRO A 323 12.11 -13.95 -7.63
C PRO A 323 10.67 -13.42 -7.78
N PHE A 324 10.35 -12.84 -8.93
CA PHE A 324 8.99 -12.42 -9.28
C PHE A 324 8.26 -13.49 -10.10
N ASN A 325 6.95 -13.61 -9.88
CA ASN A 325 6.08 -14.41 -10.72
C ASN A 325 5.05 -13.53 -11.44
N ILE A 326 5.07 -13.57 -12.78
CA ILE A 326 4.23 -12.71 -13.63
C ILE A 326 2.86 -13.36 -13.89
N GLN A 327 2.78 -14.69 -13.80
CA GLN A 327 1.53 -15.42 -13.98
C GLN A 327 0.55 -15.13 -12.83
N ASP A 328 1.04 -14.88 -11.62
CA ASP A 328 0.21 -14.38 -10.51
C ASP A 328 -0.42 -13.02 -10.84
N TYR A 329 0.31 -12.15 -11.53
CA TYR A 329 -0.23 -10.88 -12.01
C TYR A 329 -1.28 -11.10 -13.10
N ALA A 330 -1.02 -11.98 -14.07
CA ALA A 330 -2.01 -12.33 -15.08
C ALA A 330 -3.31 -12.84 -14.45
N LYS A 331 -3.22 -13.72 -13.45
CA LYS A 331 -4.39 -14.23 -12.73
C LYS A 331 -5.14 -13.13 -11.99
N THR A 332 -4.40 -12.23 -11.36
CA THR A 332 -4.95 -11.08 -10.64
C THR A 332 -5.69 -10.13 -11.59
N LEU A 333 -5.15 -9.85 -12.78
CA LEU A 333 -5.80 -9.02 -13.80
C LEU A 333 -7.10 -9.66 -14.31
N GLU A 334 -7.15 -10.98 -14.48
CA GLU A 334 -8.38 -11.70 -14.82
C GLU A 334 -9.47 -11.49 -13.76
N ASN A 335 -9.11 -11.63 -12.48
CA ASN A 335 -10.03 -11.43 -11.36
C ASN A 335 -10.54 -9.98 -11.35
N TYR A 336 -9.65 -8.98 -11.44
CA TYR A 336 -10.06 -7.58 -11.42
C TYR A 336 -10.88 -7.15 -12.63
N ALA A 337 -10.60 -7.68 -13.82
CA ALA A 337 -11.40 -7.41 -15.01
C ALA A 337 -12.81 -8.00 -14.86
N THR A 338 -12.91 -9.18 -14.25
CA THR A 338 -14.18 -9.82 -13.92
C THR A 338 -14.96 -9.04 -12.87
N ASP A 339 -14.30 -8.56 -11.81
CA ASP A 339 -14.91 -7.79 -10.74
C ASP A 339 -15.46 -6.45 -11.24
N ILE A 340 -14.66 -5.68 -11.99
CA ILE A 340 -15.09 -4.37 -12.50
C ILE A 340 -16.20 -4.52 -13.55
N TYR A 341 -16.15 -5.55 -14.37
CA TYR A 341 -17.23 -5.86 -15.31
C TYR A 341 -18.50 -6.26 -14.55
N SER A 342 -18.40 -7.11 -13.53
CA SER A 342 -19.53 -7.51 -12.70
C SER A 342 -20.16 -6.31 -11.97
N LEU A 343 -19.34 -5.38 -11.48
CA LEU A 343 -19.81 -4.11 -10.91
C LEU A 343 -20.59 -3.28 -11.94
N SER A 344 -20.18 -3.29 -13.21
CA SER A 344 -20.85 -2.55 -14.28
C SER A 344 -22.20 -3.15 -14.71
N LYS A 345 -22.46 -4.44 -14.41
CA LYS A 345 -23.70 -5.12 -14.82
C LYS A 345 -24.99 -4.54 -14.25
N LYS A 346 -24.94 -3.78 -13.15
CA LYS A 346 -26.11 -3.02 -12.67
C LYS A 346 -26.58 -1.96 -13.69
N TYR A 347 -25.75 -1.61 -14.67
CA TYR A 347 -26.00 -0.62 -15.70
C TYR A 347 -26.06 -1.21 -17.12
N ASP A 348 -26.41 -2.49 -17.23
CA ASP A 348 -26.35 -3.25 -18.48
C ASP A 348 -27.12 -2.59 -19.65
N GLN A 349 -28.27 -1.96 -19.38
CA GLN A 349 -29.00 -1.22 -20.40
C GLN A 349 -28.24 0.03 -20.86
N GLN A 350 -27.72 0.82 -19.92
CA GLN A 350 -26.96 2.03 -20.21
C GLN A 350 -25.63 1.71 -20.93
N LEU A 351 -24.99 0.58 -20.62
CA LEU A 351 -23.82 0.11 -21.35
C LEU A 351 -24.13 -0.11 -22.84
N ARG A 352 -25.30 -0.69 -23.16
CA ARG A 352 -25.76 -0.83 -24.55
C ARG A 352 -26.09 0.51 -25.19
N ASP A 353 -26.88 1.33 -24.50
CA ASP A 353 -27.36 2.63 -25.02
C ASP A 353 -26.19 3.58 -25.34
N HIS A 354 -25.12 3.53 -24.53
CA HIS A 354 -23.92 4.35 -24.71
C HIS A 354 -22.76 3.62 -25.42
N GLN A 355 -22.99 2.41 -25.91
CA GLN A 355 -22.01 1.59 -26.64
C GLN A 355 -20.68 1.45 -25.88
N VAL A 356 -20.77 1.07 -24.61
CA VAL A 356 -19.64 0.80 -23.73
C VAL A 356 -19.35 -0.70 -23.77
N SER A 357 -18.15 -1.08 -24.20
CA SER A 357 -17.72 -2.48 -24.23
C SER A 357 -16.44 -2.66 -23.40
N PHE A 358 -16.34 -3.81 -22.74
CA PHE A 358 -15.15 -4.27 -22.01
C PHE A 358 -14.28 -5.23 -22.83
N ASP A 359 -14.63 -5.51 -24.10
CA ASP A 359 -13.94 -6.50 -24.94
C ASP A 359 -12.45 -6.17 -25.09
N SER A 360 -12.10 -4.89 -25.21
CA SER A 360 -10.71 -4.44 -25.30
C SER A 360 -9.93 -4.76 -24.03
N LEU A 361 -10.55 -4.60 -22.85
CA LEU A 361 -9.93 -4.91 -21.56
C LEU A 361 -9.69 -6.41 -21.44
N PHE A 362 -10.70 -7.24 -21.70
CA PHE A 362 -10.57 -8.70 -21.65
C PHE A 362 -9.57 -9.23 -22.68
N SER A 363 -9.54 -8.65 -23.88
CA SER A 363 -8.55 -8.98 -24.91
C SER A 363 -7.13 -8.67 -24.45
N ALA A 364 -6.90 -7.50 -23.87
CA ALA A 364 -5.60 -7.12 -23.32
C ALA A 364 -5.17 -8.06 -22.18
N VAL A 365 -6.07 -8.39 -21.25
CA VAL A 365 -5.81 -9.36 -20.16
C VAL A 365 -5.44 -10.73 -20.70
N LYS A 366 -6.15 -11.24 -21.70
CA LYS A 366 -5.83 -12.52 -22.36
C LYS A 366 -4.44 -12.50 -23.01
N ASN A 367 -4.11 -11.41 -23.70
CA ASN A 367 -2.79 -11.25 -24.33
C ASN A 367 -1.67 -11.14 -23.28
N PHE A 368 -1.93 -10.47 -22.16
CA PHE A 368 -1.02 -10.41 -21.03
C PHE A 368 -0.77 -11.81 -20.44
N SER A 369 -1.82 -12.58 -20.17
CA SER A 369 -1.73 -13.95 -19.66
C SER A 369 -0.89 -14.86 -20.57
N LYS A 370 -1.11 -14.77 -21.89
CA LYS A 370 -0.27 -15.48 -22.88
C LYS A 370 1.20 -15.03 -22.80
N SER A 371 1.46 -13.71 -22.81
CA SER A 371 2.82 -13.16 -22.79
C SER A 371 3.57 -13.51 -21.50
N ALA A 372 2.87 -13.50 -20.36
CA ALA A 372 3.40 -13.95 -19.07
C ALA A 372 3.81 -15.43 -19.09
N SER A 373 2.95 -16.30 -19.63
CA SER A 373 3.24 -17.73 -19.78
C SER A 373 4.44 -17.98 -20.70
N ASP A 374 4.47 -17.33 -21.87
CA ASP A 374 5.58 -17.43 -22.82
C ASP A 374 6.89 -16.89 -22.22
N PHE A 375 6.84 -15.80 -21.44
CA PHE A 375 8.00 -15.27 -20.73
C PHE A 375 8.55 -16.28 -19.72
N HIS A 376 7.71 -16.87 -18.85
CA HIS A 376 8.17 -17.86 -17.87
C HIS A 376 8.75 -19.12 -18.52
N ARG A 377 8.22 -19.54 -19.68
CA ARG A 377 8.82 -20.61 -20.49
C ARG A 377 10.25 -20.25 -20.94
N ARG A 378 10.46 -19.05 -21.48
CA ARG A 378 11.81 -18.58 -21.88
C ARG A 378 12.73 -18.40 -20.68
N LEU A 379 12.22 -17.86 -19.56
CA LEU A 379 12.98 -17.69 -18.32
C LEU A 379 13.53 -19.02 -17.82
N SER A 380 12.75 -20.10 -17.91
CA SER A 380 13.20 -21.45 -17.50
C SER A 380 14.33 -22.02 -18.37
N GLN A 381 14.56 -21.45 -19.55
CA GLN A 381 15.56 -21.90 -20.53
C GLN A 381 16.79 -20.98 -20.57
N VAL A 382 16.82 -19.90 -19.79
CA VAL A 382 17.94 -18.94 -19.82
C VAL A 382 19.22 -19.59 -19.32
N ASP A 383 20.33 -19.40 -20.04
CA ASP A 383 21.65 -19.84 -19.57
C ASP A 383 22.10 -18.94 -18.42
N LEU A 384 22.07 -19.49 -17.19
CA LEU A 384 22.48 -18.79 -15.97
C LEU A 384 23.96 -18.46 -15.90
N ASN A 385 24.77 -18.98 -16.84
CA ASN A 385 26.19 -18.63 -16.98
C ASN A 385 26.43 -17.46 -17.93
N ASN A 386 25.44 -17.07 -18.75
CA ASN A 386 25.49 -15.87 -19.59
C ASN A 386 24.94 -14.66 -18.80
N PRO A 387 25.80 -13.75 -18.30
CA PRO A 387 25.35 -12.65 -17.45
C PRO A 387 24.44 -11.66 -18.18
N THR A 388 24.65 -11.48 -19.49
CA THR A 388 23.85 -10.58 -20.33
C THR A 388 22.44 -11.12 -20.51
N ALA A 389 22.30 -12.41 -20.84
CA ALA A 389 20.98 -13.04 -20.98
C ALA A 389 20.19 -12.99 -19.66
N VAL A 390 20.85 -13.30 -18.53
CA VAL A 390 20.26 -13.17 -17.19
C VAL A 390 19.83 -11.73 -16.90
N ARG A 391 20.65 -10.73 -17.27
CA ARG A 391 20.35 -9.32 -17.04
C ARG A 391 19.15 -8.85 -17.87
N ILE A 392 19.05 -9.24 -19.14
CA ILE A 392 17.91 -8.91 -20.01
C ILE A 392 16.61 -9.46 -19.40
N MET A 393 16.61 -10.72 -18.95
CA MET A 393 15.44 -11.32 -18.29
C MET A 393 15.09 -10.61 -16.97
N ASN A 394 16.09 -10.26 -16.15
CA ASN A 394 15.89 -9.50 -14.92
C ASN A 394 15.33 -8.11 -15.17
N ASP A 395 15.76 -7.43 -16.24
CA ASP A 395 15.24 -6.11 -16.59
C ASP A 395 13.78 -6.21 -17.03
N GLN A 396 13.38 -7.24 -17.80
CA GLN A 396 11.97 -7.49 -18.09
C GLN A 396 11.13 -7.74 -16.81
N LEU A 397 11.65 -8.51 -15.85
CA LEU A 397 11.01 -8.73 -14.55
C LEU A 397 10.86 -7.42 -13.75
N MET A 398 11.93 -6.63 -13.66
CA MET A 398 11.97 -5.39 -12.87
C MET A 398 11.07 -4.30 -13.45
N PHE A 399 11.12 -4.10 -14.78
CA PHE A 399 10.40 -3.03 -15.45
C PHE A 399 8.93 -3.34 -15.72
N LEU A 400 8.47 -4.59 -15.50
CA LEU A 400 7.06 -4.94 -15.68
C LEU A 400 6.13 -4.06 -14.84
N GLU A 401 6.45 -3.83 -13.56
CA GLU A 401 5.63 -2.99 -12.68
C GLU A 401 5.57 -1.53 -13.18
N ARG A 402 6.68 -1.04 -13.79
CA ARG A 402 6.72 0.30 -14.41
C ARG A 402 5.79 0.42 -15.61
N ALA A 403 5.54 -0.68 -16.32
CA ALA A 403 4.68 -0.68 -17.50
C ALA A 403 3.20 -0.37 -17.17
N PHE A 404 2.83 -0.38 -15.89
CA PHE A 404 1.49 0.00 -15.43
C PHE A 404 1.35 1.47 -15.01
N ILE A 405 2.41 2.29 -15.18
CA ILE A 405 2.43 3.71 -14.85
C ILE A 405 2.02 4.55 -16.08
N ASP A 406 0.92 5.28 -15.95
CA ASP A 406 0.53 6.33 -16.90
C ASP A 406 1.10 7.69 -16.44
N PRO A 407 1.96 8.34 -17.23
CA PRO A 407 2.57 9.62 -16.85
C PRO A 407 1.55 10.75 -16.65
N LEU A 408 0.34 10.65 -17.21
CA LEU A 408 -0.72 11.64 -17.04
C LEU A 408 -1.39 11.55 -15.65
N GLY A 409 -1.26 10.41 -14.98
CA GLY A 409 -1.94 10.14 -13.72
C GLY A 409 -3.46 9.96 -13.86
N LEU A 410 -4.10 9.72 -12.72
CA LEU A 410 -5.56 9.62 -12.63
C LEU A 410 -6.21 11.01 -12.67
N PRO A 411 -7.50 11.11 -13.09
CA PRO A 411 -8.21 12.38 -13.14
C PRO A 411 -8.14 13.14 -11.81
N GLY A 412 -7.68 14.40 -11.87
CA GLY A 412 -7.51 15.28 -10.70
C GLY A 412 -6.41 14.85 -9.72
N ARG A 413 -5.64 13.79 -10.01
CA ARG A 413 -4.67 13.18 -9.10
C ARG A 413 -3.39 12.77 -9.87
N PRO A 414 -2.58 13.74 -10.34
CA PRO A 414 -1.43 13.49 -11.24
C PRO A 414 -0.30 12.65 -10.61
N PHE A 415 -0.31 12.51 -9.29
CA PHE A 415 0.67 11.73 -8.53
C PHE A 415 0.29 10.26 -8.35
N TYR A 416 -0.98 9.89 -8.61
CA TYR A 416 -1.40 8.50 -8.69
C TYR A 416 -1.42 8.08 -10.15
N ARG A 417 -0.43 7.28 -10.55
CA ARG A 417 -0.14 6.96 -11.94
C ARG A 417 -0.33 5.49 -12.28
N HIS A 418 -0.38 4.65 -11.26
CA HIS A 418 -0.58 3.23 -11.44
C HIS A 418 -2.02 2.94 -11.91
N ILE A 419 -2.16 2.35 -13.10
CA ILE A 419 -3.47 2.12 -13.74
C ILE A 419 -4.22 0.92 -13.18
N ILE A 420 -3.50 -0.07 -12.67
CA ILE A 420 -4.08 -1.26 -12.05
C ILE A 420 -4.49 -1.01 -10.60
N PHE A 421 -3.66 -0.32 -9.83
CA PHE A 421 -3.86 -0.06 -8.41
C PHE A 421 -3.81 1.44 -8.14
N ALA A 422 -4.73 1.96 -7.34
CA ALA A 422 -4.54 3.25 -6.68
C ALA A 422 -5.43 3.35 -5.44
N PRO A 423 -5.15 4.29 -4.53
CA PRO A 423 -6.12 4.70 -3.53
C PRO A 423 -7.46 5.07 -4.18
N SER A 424 -8.58 4.57 -3.65
CA SER A 424 -9.89 5.00 -4.12
C SER A 424 -10.03 6.52 -3.91
N SER A 425 -10.70 7.20 -4.85
CA SER A 425 -11.02 8.63 -4.67
C SER A 425 -11.95 8.88 -3.47
N HIS A 426 -12.64 7.84 -2.99
CA HIS A 426 -13.58 7.89 -1.87
C HIS A 426 -13.05 7.24 -0.57
N ASN A 427 -11.93 6.50 -0.64
CA ASN A 427 -11.26 5.93 0.52
C ASN A 427 -9.77 5.70 0.21
N LYS A 428 -8.89 6.56 0.75
CA LYS A 428 -7.45 6.51 0.47
C LYS A 428 -6.76 5.25 1.02
N TYR A 429 -7.27 4.66 2.11
CA TYR A 429 -6.63 3.52 2.76
C TYR A 429 -6.87 2.18 2.05
N ALA A 430 -7.94 2.07 1.25
CA ALA A 430 -8.23 0.88 0.48
C ALA A 430 -7.59 0.96 -0.91
N GLY A 431 -6.75 -0.02 -1.26
CA GLY A 431 -6.28 -0.20 -2.64
C GLY A 431 -7.43 -0.63 -3.54
N GLN A 432 -7.79 0.21 -4.50
CA GLN A 432 -8.80 -0.07 -5.50
C GLN A 432 -8.15 -0.58 -6.79
N SER A 433 -8.72 -1.64 -7.38
CA SER A 433 -8.31 -2.13 -8.69
C SER A 433 -9.06 -1.41 -9.81
N PHE A 434 -8.36 -1.11 -10.92
CA PHE A 434 -8.87 -0.28 -12.02
C PHE A 434 -9.52 1.03 -11.55
N PRO A 435 -8.82 1.85 -10.75
CA PRO A 435 -9.36 3.05 -10.11
C PRO A 435 -10.02 4.03 -11.09
N GLY A 436 -9.43 4.23 -12.28
CA GLY A 436 -10.04 5.11 -13.30
C GLY A 436 -11.41 4.63 -13.79
N ILE A 437 -11.60 3.31 -13.96
CA ILE A 437 -12.89 2.74 -14.36
C ILE A 437 -13.87 2.78 -13.17
N PHE A 438 -13.39 2.41 -11.98
CA PHE A 438 -14.19 2.40 -10.76
C PHE A 438 -14.73 3.79 -10.43
N ASP A 439 -13.89 4.82 -10.41
CA ASP A 439 -14.27 6.19 -10.10
C ASP A 439 -15.20 6.77 -11.18
N ALA A 440 -15.01 6.40 -12.46
CA ALA A 440 -15.91 6.81 -13.54
C ALA A 440 -17.32 6.18 -13.43
N LEU A 441 -17.41 4.96 -12.89
CA LEU A 441 -18.68 4.26 -12.62
C LEU A 441 -19.31 4.67 -11.28
N PHE A 442 -18.53 5.28 -10.38
CA PHE A 442 -19.01 5.65 -9.06
C PHE A 442 -20.08 6.74 -9.15
N ASP A 443 -21.24 6.46 -8.54
CA ASP A 443 -22.39 7.37 -8.51
C ASP A 443 -22.83 7.88 -9.90
N ILE A 444 -22.66 7.04 -10.94
CA ILE A 444 -22.87 7.45 -12.34
C ILE A 444 -24.32 7.84 -12.64
N GLU A 445 -25.29 7.27 -11.92
CA GLU A 445 -26.72 7.57 -12.07
C GLU A 445 -27.09 9.00 -11.66
N ASN A 446 -26.32 9.59 -10.75
CA ASN A 446 -26.55 10.95 -10.25
C ASN A 446 -25.73 12.01 -11.00
N LYS A 447 -25.05 11.65 -12.10
CA LYS A 447 -24.29 12.60 -12.91
C LYS A 447 -25.24 13.45 -13.77
N ALA A 448 -25.03 14.77 -13.73
CA ALA A 448 -25.85 15.75 -14.43
C ALA A 448 -25.86 15.57 -15.97
N ASP A 449 -24.76 15.12 -16.56
CA ASP A 449 -24.68 14.75 -17.99
C ASP A 449 -24.33 13.26 -18.14
N PRO A 450 -25.32 12.38 -18.37
CA PRO A 450 -25.10 10.96 -18.57
C PRO A 450 -24.21 10.65 -19.78
N ARG A 451 -24.29 11.43 -20.88
CA ARG A 451 -23.48 11.15 -22.07
C ARG A 451 -22.00 11.40 -21.81
N SER A 452 -21.67 12.49 -21.12
CA SER A 452 -20.28 12.76 -20.73
C SER A 452 -19.78 11.73 -19.72
N ALA A 453 -20.60 11.32 -18.75
CA ALA A 453 -20.21 10.33 -17.75
C ALA A 453 -19.84 8.98 -18.39
N TRP A 454 -20.67 8.46 -19.30
CA TRP A 454 -20.38 7.20 -20.00
C TRP A 454 -19.21 7.29 -20.98
N LYS A 455 -18.93 8.48 -21.54
CA LYS A 455 -17.69 8.71 -22.31
C LYS A 455 -16.44 8.57 -21.44
N GLU A 456 -16.49 9.02 -20.19
CA GLU A 456 -15.37 8.89 -19.25
C GLU A 456 -15.12 7.42 -18.88
N VAL A 457 -16.19 6.63 -18.70
CA VAL A 457 -16.08 5.17 -18.53
C VAL A 457 -15.40 4.52 -19.73
N LYS A 458 -15.83 4.84 -20.97
CA LYS A 458 -15.21 4.31 -22.20
C LYS A 458 -13.72 4.66 -22.29
N LYS A 459 -13.38 5.91 -21.98
CA LYS A 459 -12.00 6.39 -21.95
C LYS A 459 -11.15 5.57 -20.99
N HIS A 460 -11.59 5.37 -19.76
CA HIS A 460 -10.80 4.63 -18.77
C HIS A 460 -10.72 3.13 -19.05
N ILE A 461 -11.75 2.51 -19.65
CA ILE A 461 -11.64 1.14 -20.17
C ILE A 461 -10.55 1.07 -21.26
N SER A 462 -10.51 2.05 -22.17
CA SER A 462 -9.49 2.10 -23.22
C SER A 462 -8.09 2.31 -22.66
N ILE A 463 -7.91 3.18 -21.67
CA ILE A 463 -6.61 3.41 -21.00
C ILE A 463 -6.14 2.13 -20.30
N ALA A 464 -7.01 1.46 -19.55
CA ALA A 464 -6.68 0.22 -18.86
C ALA A 464 -6.30 -0.89 -19.86
N ALA A 465 -7.07 -1.06 -20.94
CA ALA A 465 -6.78 -2.02 -21.99
C ALA A 465 -5.43 -1.73 -22.68
N PHE A 466 -5.19 -0.47 -23.05
CA PHE A 466 -3.91 -0.05 -23.64
C PHE A 466 -2.74 -0.35 -22.70
N THR A 467 -2.86 0.02 -21.43
CA THR A 467 -1.78 -0.15 -20.44
C THR A 467 -1.44 -1.62 -20.23
N ILE A 468 -2.45 -2.49 -20.07
CA ILE A 468 -2.22 -3.94 -19.96
C ILE A 468 -1.60 -4.50 -21.23
N GLN A 469 -2.05 -4.05 -22.40
CA GLN A 469 -1.50 -4.51 -23.67
C GLN A 469 -0.05 -4.05 -23.89
N ALA A 470 0.29 -2.84 -23.46
CA ALA A 470 1.65 -2.31 -23.47
C ALA A 470 2.55 -3.09 -22.50
N ALA A 471 2.07 -3.36 -21.28
CA ALA A 471 2.76 -4.21 -20.31
C ALA A 471 2.97 -5.64 -20.83
N ALA A 472 2.01 -6.21 -21.55
CA ALA A 472 2.20 -7.50 -22.23
C ALA A 472 3.31 -7.42 -23.30
N GLY A 473 3.45 -6.27 -23.97
CA GLY A 473 4.49 -6.01 -24.95
C GLY A 473 5.90 -6.03 -24.38
N THR A 474 6.10 -5.55 -23.15
CA THR A 474 7.43 -5.55 -22.49
C THR A 474 7.94 -6.96 -22.17
N LEU A 475 7.05 -7.95 -22.13
CA LEU A 475 7.34 -9.36 -21.88
C LEU A 475 7.60 -10.17 -23.15
N LYS A 476 7.50 -9.57 -24.33
CA LYS A 476 7.83 -10.25 -25.59
C LYS A 476 9.32 -10.51 -25.68
N GLU A 477 9.70 -11.44 -26.56
CA GLU A 477 11.09 -11.70 -26.87
C GLU A 477 11.73 -10.43 -27.45
N VAL A 478 12.88 -10.05 -26.89
CA VAL A 478 13.69 -8.93 -27.37
C VAL A 478 14.74 -9.54 -28.28
N LEU A 479 14.87 -9.04 -29.51
CA LEU A 479 15.92 -9.45 -30.43
C LEU A 479 17.28 -8.99 -29.87
N GLU A 480 18.24 -9.91 -29.80
CA GLU A 480 19.65 -9.60 -29.47
C GLU A 480 20.34 -8.78 -30.56
#